data_AF-A0A521MXP0-F1
#
_entry.id   AF-A0A521MXP0-F1
#
_cell.length_a   1.000
_cell.length_b   1.000
_cell.length_c   1.000
_cell.angle_alpha   90.00
_cell.angle_beta   90.00
_cell.angle_gamma   90.00
#
_symmetry.space_group_name_H-M   'P 1'
#
loop_
_entity.id
_entity.type
_entity.pdbx_description
1 polymer ?
#
loop_
_entity_poly.entity_id
_entity_poly.type
_entity_poly.pdbx_seq_one_letter_code
_entity_poly.pdbx_strand_id
1 'polypeptide(L)' 'MQKKKLVVLTGAGISAESGLRTFRDSDGLWEGYDVYEVASPRGWANNP' A
#
# COMPACT_ATOMS: atom_id res chain seq x y z
N MET A 1 0.15 -39.29 -4.80
CA MET A 1 -0.80 -38.16 -4.84
C MET A 1 -0.04 -36.87 -5.07
N GLN A 2 -0.46 -36.04 -6.03
CA GLN A 2 0.12 -34.72 -6.22
C GLN A 2 -0.40 -33.78 -5.12
N LYS A 3 0.51 -33.12 -4.38
CA LYS A 3 0.11 -32.13 -3.35
C LYS A 3 -0.54 -30.93 -4.02
N LYS A 4 -1.60 -30.39 -3.41
CA LYS A 4 -2.24 -29.16 -3.88
C LYS A 4 -1.29 -27.97 -3.70
N LYS A 5 -1.26 -27.06 -4.67
CA LYS A 5 -0.51 -25.80 -4.58
C LYS A 5 -1.36 -24.76 -3.87
N LEU A 6 -0.88 -24.25 -2.74
CA LEU A 6 -1.50 -23.15 -2.00
C LEU A 6 -0.73 -21.86 -2.29
N VAL A 7 -1.46 -20.77 -2.54
CA VAL A 7 -0.91 -19.43 -2.72
C VAL A 7 -1.67 -18.45 -1.84
N VAL A 8 -0.98 -17.40 -1.39
CA VAL A 8 -1.57 -16.32 -0.59
C VAL A 8 -1.14 -15.00 -1.22
N LEU A 9 -2.11 -14.09 -1.37
CA LEU A 9 -1.88 -12.71 -1.74
C LEU A 9 -2.19 -11.84 -0.53
N THR A 10 -1.30 -10.91 -0.22
CA THR A 10 -1.44 -10.00 0.92
C THR A 10 -1.49 -8.55 0.44
N GLY A 11 -1.99 -7.67 1.29
CA GLY A 11 -1.95 -6.22 1.09
C GLY A 11 -1.30 -5.52 2.27
N ALA A 12 -1.28 -4.19 2.26
CA ALA A 12 -0.64 -3.38 3.30
C ALA A 12 -1.13 -3.70 4.73
N GLY A 13 -2.36 -4.19 4.88
CA GLY A 13 -2.93 -4.56 6.18
C GLY A 13 -2.13 -5.61 6.96
N ILE A 14 -1.40 -6.52 6.28
CA ILE A 14 -0.55 -7.51 6.99
C ILE A 14 0.59 -6.85 7.79
N SER A 15 0.95 -5.61 7.44
CA SER A 15 2.03 -4.86 8.07
C SER A 15 1.53 -3.82 9.08
N ALA A 16 0.21 -3.66 9.25
CA ALA A 16 -0.36 -2.66 10.15
C ALA A 16 0.12 -2.83 11.60
N GLU A 17 0.11 -4.08 12.09
CA GLU A 17 0.57 -4.43 13.44
C GLU A 17 2.08 -4.26 13.65
N SER A 18 2.84 -4.15 12.55
CA SER A 18 4.27 -3.83 12.58
C SER A 18 4.55 -2.32 12.63
N GLY A 19 3.52 -1.49 12.81
CA GLY A 19 3.63 -0.04 12.91
C GLY A 19 3.69 0.71 11.58
N LEU A 20 3.40 0.04 10.45
CA LEU A 20 3.28 0.70 9.16
C LEU A 20 1.81 1.09 8.89
N ARG A 21 1.57 2.37 8.63
CA ARG A 21 0.23 2.83 8.21
C ARG A 21 -0.17 2.17 6.89
N THR A 22 -1.43 1.78 6.78
CA THR A 22 -1.98 1.28 5.52
C THR A 22 -2.40 2.44 4.62
N PHE A 23 -2.80 2.14 3.38
CA PHE A 23 -3.18 3.18 2.43
C PHE A 23 -4.55 3.81 2.73
N ARG A 24 -5.55 3.00 3.11
CA ARG A 24 -6.98 3.40 3.10
C ARG A 24 -7.69 3.20 4.45
N ASP A 25 -6.95 3.00 5.54
CA ASP A 25 -7.57 3.01 6.87
C ASP A 25 -8.02 4.43 7.25
N SER A 26 -8.76 4.53 8.35
CA SER A 26 -9.22 5.79 8.95
C SER A 26 -8.10 6.78 9.28
N ASP A 27 -6.88 6.30 9.52
CA ASP A 27 -5.64 7.08 9.68
C ASP A 27 -4.63 6.83 8.53
N GLY A 28 -5.14 6.32 7.40
CA GLY A 28 -4.36 5.84 6.27
C GLY A 28 -3.65 6.94 5.50
N LEU A 29 -2.63 6.54 4.75
CA LEU A 29 -1.78 7.47 4.00
C LEU A 29 -2.54 8.32 2.98
N TRP A 30 -3.65 7.83 2.42
CA TRP A 30 -4.40 8.54 1.38
C TRP A 30 -5.33 9.63 1.91
N GLU A 31 -5.67 9.58 3.21
CA GLU A 31 -6.38 10.67 3.87
C GLU A 31 -5.41 11.84 4.20
N GLY A 32 -4.11 11.55 4.33
CA GLY A 32 -3.08 12.54 4.67
C GLY A 32 -2.34 13.18 3.50
N TYR A 33 -2.37 12.56 2.31
CA TYR A 33 -1.64 13.01 1.13
C TYR A 33 -2.43 12.75 -0.16
N ASP A 34 -2.37 13.67 -1.12
CA ASP A 34 -2.88 13.40 -2.48
C ASP A 34 -1.99 12.34 -3.16
N VAL A 35 -2.59 11.18 -3.43
CA VAL A 35 -1.94 10.03 -4.05
C VAL A 35 -1.31 10.39 -5.40
N TYR A 36 -1.92 11.29 -6.17
CA TYR A 36 -1.37 11.68 -7.47
C TYR A 36 -0.15 12.57 -7.36
N GLU A 37 0.01 13.31 -6.26
CA GLU A 37 1.21 14.09 -6.01
C GLU A 37 2.36 13.20 -5.55
N VAL A 38 2.10 12.21 -4.70
CA VAL A 38 3.17 11.39 -4.07
C VAL A 38 3.47 10.06 -4.76
N ALA A 39 2.53 9.52 -5.54
CA ALA A 39 2.61 8.18 -6.12
C ALA A 39 2.25 8.16 -7.62
N SER A 40 2.65 9.20 -8.36
CA SER A 40 2.53 9.22 -9.82
C SER A 40 3.82 9.69 -10.50
N PRO A 41 4.11 9.26 -11.75
CA PRO A 41 5.24 9.77 -12.51
C PRO A 41 5.20 11.30 -12.70
N ARG A 42 3.99 11.87 -12.83
CA ARG A 42 3.81 13.31 -12.96
C ARG A 42 4.13 14.03 -11.65
N GLY A 43 3.70 13.48 -10.51
CA GLY A 43 4.03 14.00 -9.18
C GLY A 43 5.54 14.07 -8.97
N TRP A 44 6.25 12.97 -9.25
CA TRP A 44 7.71 12.92 -9.21
C TRP A 44 8.38 13.95 -10.13
N ALA A 45 7.92 14.08 -11.38
CA ALA A 45 8.48 15.06 -12.30
C ALA A 45 8.27 16.51 -11.86
N ASN A 46 7.17 16.79 -11.16
CA ASN A 46 6.84 18.12 -10.65
C ASN A 46 7.64 18.47 -9.38
N ASN A 47 7.88 17.49 -8.49
CA ASN A 47 8.57 17.69 -7.22
C ASN A 47 9.28 16.38 -6.76
N PRO A 48 10.50 16.11 -7.23
CA PRO A 48 11.24 14.89 -6.91
C PRO A 48 11.86 14.90 -5.50
#